data_AF-A0A4Z0PSN6-F1
#
_entry.id   AF-A0A4Z0PSN6-F1
#
_cell.length_a   1.000
_cell.length_b   1.000
_cell.length_c   1.000
_cell.angle_alpha   90.00
_cell.angle_beta   90.00
_cell.angle_gamma   90.00
#
_symmetry.space_group_name_H-M   'P 1'
#
loop_
_entity.id
_entity.type
_entity.pdbx_description
1 polymer ?
#
loop_
_entity_poly.entity_id
_entity_poly.type
_entity_poly.pdbx_seq_one_letter_code
_entity_poly.pdbx_strand_id
1 'polypeptide(L)' 'MQLPQQSQVLDAAFQTLQPIQLYYDTCPERADDSPAQIVLHHEMRVMLGAVYRVRMQIHEVMHP' A
#
# COMPACT_ATOMS: atom_id res chain seq x y z
N MET A 1 -11.19 -4.89 21.87
CA MET A 1 -12.23 -5.18 20.85
C MET A 1 -11.60 -6.02 19.76
N GLN A 2 -12.31 -7.01 19.24
CA GLN A 2 -11.83 -7.87 18.14
C GLN A 2 -12.45 -7.35 16.84
N LEU A 3 -11.63 -7.19 15.79
CA LEU A 3 -12.09 -6.72 14.49
C LEU A 3 -13.05 -7.75 13.84
N PRO A 4 -14.00 -7.36 12.98
CA PRO A 4 -14.84 -8.18 12.15
C PRO A 4 -13.98 -9.01 11.24
N GLN A 5 -14.49 -10.19 10.94
CA GLN A 5 -13.83 -11.17 10.10
C GLN A 5 -13.38 -10.59 8.74
N GLN A 6 -14.17 -9.68 8.14
CA GLN A 6 -13.82 -9.00 6.89
C GLN A 6 -12.55 -8.15 7.02
N SER A 7 -12.44 -7.37 8.10
CA SER A 7 -11.25 -6.56 8.39
C SER A 7 -10.03 -7.44 8.69
N GLN A 8 -10.21 -8.55 9.40
CA GLN A 8 -9.14 -9.52 9.65
C GLN A 8 -8.62 -10.19 8.36
N VAL A 9 -9.51 -10.57 7.45
CA VAL A 9 -9.14 -11.16 6.14
C VAL A 9 -8.42 -10.14 5.27
N LEU A 10 -8.88 -8.89 5.26
CA LEU A 10 -8.19 -7.82 4.57
C LEU A 10 -6.80 -7.61 5.18
N ASP A 11 -6.66 -7.51 6.49
CA ASP A 11 -5.36 -7.35 7.16
C ASP A 11 -4.36 -8.45 6.79
N ALA A 12 -4.81 -9.71 6.72
CA ALA A 12 -3.99 -10.82 6.24
C ALA A 12 -3.59 -10.66 4.76
N ALA A 13 -4.51 -10.22 3.90
CA ALA A 13 -4.21 -9.95 2.50
C ALA A 13 -3.20 -8.79 2.34
N PHE A 14 -3.29 -7.74 3.17
CA PHE A 14 -2.38 -6.59 3.14
C PHE A 14 -0.94 -6.95 3.54
N GLN A 15 -0.71 -8.01 4.33
CA GLN A 15 0.64 -8.51 4.60
C GLN A 15 1.37 -8.93 3.31
N THR A 16 0.65 -9.33 2.27
CA THR A 16 1.26 -9.68 0.97
C THR A 16 1.76 -8.45 0.20
N LEU A 17 1.23 -7.26 0.51
CA LEU A 17 1.62 -5.99 -0.12
C LEU A 17 2.77 -5.30 0.63
N GLN A 18 3.00 -5.66 1.90
CA GLN A 18 4.05 -5.06 2.73
C GLN A 18 5.44 -5.09 2.08
N PRO A 19 5.91 -6.19 1.45
CA PRO A 19 7.22 -6.21 0.80
C PRO A 19 7.31 -5.22 -0.37
N ILE A 20 6.21 -5.06 -1.12
CA ILE A 20 6.15 -4.13 -2.25
C ILE A 20 6.21 -2.69 -1.75
N GLN A 21 5.47 -2.38 -0.68
CA GLN A 21 5.57 -1.08 -0.03
C GLN A 21 7.00 -0.79 0.44
N LEU A 22 7.63 -1.74 1.14
CA LEU A 22 8.99 -1.59 1.63
C LEU A 22 9.98 -1.32 0.47
N TYR A 23 9.82 -2.02 -0.65
CA TYR A 23 10.64 -1.78 -1.83
C TYR A 23 10.51 -0.33 -2.32
N TYR A 24 9.29 0.17 -2.51
CA TYR A 24 9.09 1.53 -3.03
C TYR A 24 9.42 2.63 -2.02
N ASP A 25 9.40 2.34 -0.72
CA ASP A 25 9.83 3.28 0.33
C ASP A 25 11.37 3.37 0.42
N THR A 26 12.07 2.25 0.21
CA THR A 26 13.53 2.15 0.40
C THR A 26 14.35 2.26 -0.89
N CYS A 27 13.72 2.07 -2.05
CA CYS A 27 14.32 2.21 -3.36
C CYS A 27 13.79 3.49 -4.03
N PRO A 28 14.42 4.66 -3.77
CA PRO A 28 14.05 5.89 -4.44
C PRO A 28 14.45 5.88 -5.92
N GLU A 29 13.79 6.73 -6.70
CA GLU A 29 14.19 7.05 -8.08
C GLU A 29 15.66 7.47 -8.11
N ARG A 30 16.41 6.91 -9.06
CA ARG A 30 17.83 7.19 -9.25
C ARG A 30 18.03 8.17 -10.39
N ALA A 31 19.15 8.89 -10.35
CA ALA A 31 19.48 9.87 -11.37
C ALA A 31 19.70 9.24 -12.76
N ASP A 32 19.98 7.93 -12.83
CA ASP A 32 20.20 7.16 -14.04
C ASP A 32 18.95 6.40 -14.53
N ASP A 33 17.80 6.54 -13.87
CA ASP A 33 16.56 5.89 -14.29
C ASP A 33 16.02 6.48 -15.60
N SER A 34 15.52 5.60 -16.47
CA SER A 34 14.80 6.01 -17.67
C SER A 34 13.46 6.70 -17.31
N PRO A 35 12.92 7.57 -18.18
CA PRO A 35 11.62 8.20 -17.94
C PRO A 35 10.49 7.21 -17.63
N ALA A 36 10.50 6.03 -18.25
CA ALA A 36 9.50 5.00 -18.01
C ALA A 36 9.61 4.39 -16.59
N GLN A 37 10.83 4.24 -16.07
CA GLN A 37 11.06 3.75 -14.71
C GLN A 37 10.60 4.76 -13.67
N ILE A 38 10.87 6.04 -13.88
CA ILE A 38 10.40 7.14 -13.01
C ILE A 38 8.88 7.14 -12.94
N VAL A 39 8.20 7.07 -14.09
CA VAL A 39 6.73 7.01 -14.14
C VAL A 39 6.20 5.79 -13.39
N LEU A 40 6.79 4.62 -13.61
CA LEU A 40 6.38 3.39 -12.92
C LEU A 40 6.57 3.50 -11.40
N HIS A 41 7.69 4.05 -10.92
CA HIS A 41 7.93 4.30 -9.50
C HIS A 41 6.87 5.21 -8.89
N HIS A 42 6.53 6.30 -9.59
CA HIS A 42 5.50 7.23 -9.17
C HIS A 42 4.12 6.56 -9.10
N GLU A 43 3.69 5.87 -10.16
CA GLU A 43 2.39 5.20 -10.24
C GLU A 43 2.23 4.14 -9.14
N MET A 44 3.28 3.36 -8.89
CA MET A 44 3.27 2.33 -7.85
C MET A 44 3.13 2.92 -6.45
N ARG A 45 3.83 4.02 -6.13
CA ARG A 45 3.68 4.73 -4.85
C ARG A 45 2.27 5.28 -4.67
N VAL A 46 1.67 5.86 -5.72
CA VAL A 46 0.29 6.39 -5.68
C VAL A 46 -0.71 5.25 -5.46
N MET A 47 -0.58 4.14 -6.18
CA MET A 47 -1.44 2.97 -6.07
C MET A 47 -1.39 2.36 -4.66
N LEU A 48 -0.19 2.14 -4.12
CA LEU A 48 0.00 1.63 -2.76
C LEU A 48 -0.64 2.56 -1.72
N GLY A 49 -0.41 3.87 -1.83
CA GLY A 49 -1.02 4.86 -0.94
C GLY A 49 -2.55 4.85 -0.99
N ALA A 50 -3.14 4.65 -2.17
CA ALA A 50 -4.59 4.52 -2.32
C ALA A 50 -5.13 3.25 -1.65
N VAL A 51 -4.45 2.12 -1.85
CA VAL A 51 -4.81 0.82 -1.27
C VAL A 51 -4.79 0.87 0.27
N TYR A 52 -3.76 1.47 0.87
CA TYR A 52 -3.72 1.64 2.33
C TYR A 52 -4.73 2.64 2.88
N ARG A 53 -5.08 3.70 2.15
CA ARG A 53 -6.18 4.60 2.53
C ARG A 53 -7.52 3.89 2.55
N VAL A 54 -7.81 3.06 1.54
CA VAL A 54 -9.03 2.23 1.51
C VAL A 54 -9.06 1.27 2.70
N ARG A 55 -7.93 0.66 3.05
CA ARG A 55 -7.84 -0.17 4.27
C ARG A 55 -8.21 0.61 5.52
N MET A 56 -7.62 1.80 5.71
CA MET A 56 -7.89 2.65 6.87
C MET A 56 -9.37 3.03 6.94
N GLN A 57 -9.99 3.42 5.82
CA GLN A 57 -11.41 3.71 5.78
C GLN A 57 -12.28 2.51 6.15
N ILE A 58 -11.97 1.31 5.65
CA ILE A 58 -12.68 0.09 6.04
C ILE A 58 -12.50 -0.19 7.54
N HIS A 59 -11.30 0.06 8.07
CA HIS A 59 -11.00 -0.13 9.49
C HIS A 59 -11.76 0.87 10.38
N GLU A 60 -11.76 2.16 10.03
CA GLU A 60 -12.41 3.25 10.79
C GLU A 60 -13.93 3.25 10.65
N VAL A 61 -14.47 3.00 9.46
CA VAL A 61 -15.93 2.96 9.22
C VAL A 61 -16.58 1.74 9.88
N MET A 62 -15.86 0.63 9.97
CA MET A 62 -16.36 -0.58 10.64
C MET A 62 -16.07 -0.58 12.15
N HIS A 63 -15.08 0.20 12.63
CA HIS A 63 -14.67 0.31 14.05
C HIS A 63 -14.48 1.77 14.52
N PRO A 64 -15.57 2.48 14.85
CA PRO A 64 -15.51 3.63 15.76
C PRO A 64 -15.32 3.22 17.23
#